data_AF-A0ABF7QTE7-F1
#
_entry.id   AF-A0ABF7QTE7-F1
#
_cell.length_a   1.000
_cell.length_b   1.000
_cell.length_c   1.000
_cell.angle_alpha   90.00
_cell.angle_beta   90.00
_cell.angle_gamma   90.00
#
_symmetry.space_group_name_H-M   'P 1'
#
loop_
_entity.id
_entity.type
_entity.pdbx_description
1 polymer ?
#
loop_
_entity_poly.entity_id
_entity_poly.type
_entity_poly.pdbx_seq_one_letter_code
_entity_poly.pdbx_strand_id
1 'polypeptide(L)'
;MNQYDRNRVSRLPGWRSYESSQTAPEGVRMRSPVVRPDDFVPPPPEPAPPAFVPPPASVAQPRQAERPAPPSSAVPPTAPTTAPRKQPVVDAPPNAVPASAAPLLDLRSSVAAIWSRRLVVLVLALLGAVAGGVVAPTIGQKFTAVSSLYFDPRQIGLADAGGQSSGPSPEMISTLIDSQVQILTSGNVLRRVVETMKLDQDPEFTGGRTDGAAVIGTLQKALVITRQASTYVVSLAATTNDPEKSARLANQVVTSFTEEENSASNGIYENTSSTLDGRLDDLRQKVLEAEQAVETFRADNDMAATEGNLISDQRLVSLNTMLVTAQEKTIQAKARADAVANLRVEDIVAGNQAEGGVTSPLVSLRQQYATQAAAVGSLESQMGTRHPRLQAARSSLQSISGEIKGELQRLATSARGEYEQAKAAEDSIAKELAVQKALQASTSDKQVELNELQRKATAARDIYETVLKRSSQTSEEQNLNQSNIRVISPAEPPVKADGPGKKILLIAGIIGGLLAGFVVGAGFAILAALFSHPVVRSYFSRSPATTA
;
A
#
# COMPACT_ATOMS: atom_id res chain seq x y z
N MET A 1 -24.65 16.86 -39.92
CA MET A 1 -24.92 18.26 -40.32
C MET A 1 -26.39 18.56 -40.01
N ASN A 2 -26.70 19.08 -38.82
CA ASN A 2 -27.84 19.97 -38.63
C ASN A 2 -27.75 20.71 -37.29
N GLN A 3 -28.15 21.97 -37.39
CA GLN A 3 -27.98 23.07 -36.45
C GLN A 3 -28.80 22.85 -35.18
N TYR A 4 -28.17 22.79 -34.00
CA TYR A 4 -28.74 23.25 -32.73
C TYR A 4 -27.65 23.52 -31.68
N ASP A 5 -26.48 23.97 -32.13
CA ASP A 5 -25.33 24.28 -31.28
C ASP A 5 -25.05 25.78 -31.30
N ARG A 6 -25.86 26.53 -30.55
CA ARG A 6 -25.63 27.96 -30.29
C ARG A 6 -26.43 28.43 -29.07
N ASN A 7 -25.87 28.19 -27.88
CA ASN A 7 -25.94 29.07 -26.70
C ASN A 7 -25.66 28.29 -25.40
N ARG A 8 -24.38 28.14 -25.05
CA ARG A 8 -23.97 27.92 -23.66
C ARG A 8 -22.64 28.62 -23.41
N VAL A 9 -22.68 29.90 -23.10
CA VAL A 9 -21.68 30.55 -22.25
C VAL A 9 -22.39 31.61 -21.39
N SER A 10 -21.94 31.73 -20.15
CA SER A 10 -22.17 32.81 -19.16
C SER A 10 -23.50 32.85 -18.42
N ARG A 11 -23.54 32.22 -17.23
CA ARG A 11 -24.19 32.73 -16.02
C ARG A 11 -23.55 32.08 -14.78
N LEU A 12 -22.86 32.89 -13.98
CA LEU A 12 -22.30 32.55 -12.68
C LEU A 12 -23.44 32.31 -11.65
N PRO A 13 -23.29 31.39 -10.68
CA PRO A 13 -24.29 31.22 -9.63
C PRO A 13 -24.19 32.34 -8.60
N GLY A 14 -25.28 33.11 -8.46
CA GLY A 14 -25.46 34.05 -7.37
C GLY A 14 -25.71 33.32 -6.06
N TRP A 15 -24.92 33.69 -5.05
CA TRP A 15 -25.16 33.33 -3.65
C TRP A 15 -26.50 33.92 -3.21
N ARG A 16 -27.42 33.06 -2.76
CA ARG A 16 -28.57 33.50 -1.97
C ARG A 16 -28.57 32.80 -0.62
N SER A 17 -28.75 33.65 0.37
CA SER A 17 -28.90 33.48 1.80
C SER A 17 -29.91 32.41 2.20
N TYR A 18 -29.54 31.62 3.20
CA TYR A 18 -30.46 30.84 4.02
C TYR A 18 -31.20 31.80 4.97
N GLU A 19 -32.49 32.01 4.73
CA GLU A 19 -33.43 32.45 5.78
C GLU A 19 -34.42 31.30 5.99
N SER A 20 -34.34 30.68 7.16
CA SER A 20 -35.32 29.70 7.64
C SER A 20 -36.39 30.45 8.45
N SER A 21 -37.61 30.52 7.92
CA SER A 21 -38.80 30.86 8.71
C SER A 21 -39.43 29.58 9.25
N GLN A 22 -39.13 29.26 10.51
CA GLN A 22 -39.95 28.33 11.30
C GLN A 22 -40.23 28.95 12.66
N THR A 23 -41.46 29.44 12.80
CA THR A 23 -42.14 29.63 14.06
C THR A 23 -42.70 28.29 14.51
N ALA A 24 -42.22 27.79 15.66
CA ALA A 24 -42.83 26.67 16.38
C ALA A 24 -42.94 27.03 17.88
N PRO A 25 -43.98 26.55 18.58
CA PRO A 25 -44.38 27.07 19.87
C PRO A 25 -43.59 26.48 21.05
N GLU A 26 -43.74 27.17 22.18
CA GLU A 26 -43.08 26.94 23.47
C GLU A 26 -43.11 25.48 23.96
N GLY A 27 -41.95 25.05 24.47
CA GLY A 27 -41.92 24.50 25.83
C GLY A 27 -41.50 23.04 26.03
N VAL A 28 -40.30 22.62 25.61
CA VAL A 28 -39.48 21.66 26.38
C VAL A 28 -37.99 21.92 26.08
N ARG A 29 -37.22 22.35 27.10
CA ARG A 29 -35.77 22.59 26.98
C ARG A 29 -35.01 21.26 27.12
N MET A 30 -34.43 20.73 26.04
CA MET A 30 -33.33 19.76 26.15
C MET A 30 -32.02 20.52 26.34
N ARG A 31 -31.28 20.18 27.39
CA ARG A 31 -29.98 20.79 27.72
C ARG A 31 -28.90 20.29 26.75
N SER A 32 -28.25 21.21 26.05
CA SER A 32 -27.03 20.98 25.29
C SER A 32 -25.85 20.65 26.22
N PRO A 33 -24.82 19.91 25.76
CA PRO A 33 -23.62 19.67 26.54
C PRO A 33 -22.84 20.98 26.69
N VAL A 34 -22.40 21.26 27.91
CA VAL A 34 -21.54 22.40 28.23
C VAL A 34 -20.15 22.12 27.68
N VAL A 35 -19.81 22.77 26.57
CA VAL A 35 -18.42 22.87 26.10
C VAL A 35 -17.68 23.80 27.05
N ARG A 36 -16.63 23.31 27.70
CA ARG A 36 -15.81 24.13 28.61
C ARG A 36 -14.72 24.83 27.79
N PRO A 37 -14.30 26.05 28.15
CA PRO A 37 -13.21 26.75 27.46
C PRO A 37 -11.88 25.97 27.41
N ASP A 38 -11.69 25.00 28.31
CA ASP A 38 -10.49 24.16 28.37
C ASP A 38 -10.45 23.05 27.28
N ASP A 39 -11.58 22.77 26.62
CA ASP A 39 -11.68 21.74 25.57
C ASP A 39 -11.00 22.16 24.25
N PHE A 40 -10.54 23.41 24.15
CA PHE A 40 -9.84 23.96 22.97
C PHE A 40 -8.36 24.28 23.22
N VAL A 41 -7.79 23.86 24.36
CA VAL A 41 -6.36 24.02 24.62
C VAL A 41 -5.60 22.89 23.90
N PRO A 42 -4.74 23.17 22.90
CA PRO A 42 -3.88 22.13 22.34
C PRO A 42 -2.98 21.58 23.44
N PRO A 43 -2.74 20.25 23.50
CA PRO A 43 -1.85 19.68 24.50
C PRO A 43 -0.48 20.36 24.40
N PRO A 44 0.20 20.62 25.55
CA PRO A 44 1.54 21.18 25.52
C PRO A 44 2.44 20.29 24.66
N PRO A 45 3.32 20.87 23.83
CA PRO A 45 4.22 20.08 23.00
C PRO A 45 5.00 19.12 23.89
N GLU A 46 5.05 17.85 23.49
CA GLU A 46 5.91 16.86 24.15
C GLU A 46 7.31 17.47 24.32
N PRO A 47 7.95 17.29 25.49
CA PRO A 47 9.32 17.74 25.66
C PRO A 47 10.16 17.12 24.56
N ALA A 48 10.82 17.97 23.78
CA ALA A 48 11.70 17.53 22.71
C ALA A 48 12.60 16.39 23.24
N PRO A 49 12.76 15.29 22.50
CA PRO A 49 13.69 14.25 22.90
C PRO A 49 15.04 14.90 23.21
N PRO A 50 15.75 14.47 24.27
CA PRO A 50 17.02 15.08 24.63
C PRO A 50 17.88 15.13 23.37
N ALA A 51 18.41 16.32 23.07
CA ALA A 51 19.30 16.52 21.94
C ALA A 51 20.35 15.41 21.99
N PHE A 52 20.40 14.59 20.93
CA PHE A 52 21.44 13.58 20.79
C PHE A 52 22.77 14.31 20.97
N VAL A 53 23.43 14.07 22.10
CA VAL A 53 24.78 14.57 22.34
C VAL A 53 25.66 13.67 21.49
N PRO A 54 26.20 14.13 20.35
CA PRO A 54 27.20 13.34 19.66
C PRO A 54 28.36 13.13 20.65
N PRO A 55 28.98 11.93 20.71
CA PRO A 55 30.28 11.82 21.36
C PRO A 55 31.17 12.91 20.75
N PRO A 56 32.00 13.61 21.55
CA PRO A 56 32.72 14.76 21.05
C PRO A 56 33.43 14.35 19.76
N ALA A 57 33.02 14.98 18.67
CA ALA A 57 33.79 14.97 17.45
C ALA A 57 35.20 15.38 17.89
N SER A 58 36.16 14.50 17.61
CA SER A 58 37.57 14.80 17.71
C SER A 58 37.83 15.98 16.77
N VAL A 59 37.65 17.19 17.30
CA VAL A 59 38.06 18.42 16.64
C VAL A 59 39.57 18.39 16.72
N ALA A 60 40.14 17.93 15.62
CA ALA A 60 41.47 18.30 15.23
C ALA A 60 41.60 19.83 15.25
N GLN A 61 42.46 20.34 16.15
CA GLN A 61 43.43 21.42 15.91
C GLN A 61 44.14 21.78 17.24
N PRO A 62 45.38 22.34 17.22
CA PRO A 62 46.12 22.82 16.06
C PRO A 62 47.49 22.14 15.88
N ARG A 63 48.00 22.19 14.64
CA ARG A 63 49.44 22.18 14.39
C ARG A 63 50.08 23.29 15.21
N GLN A 64 50.82 22.94 16.24
CA GLN A 64 51.92 23.77 16.72
C GLN A 64 53.20 23.25 16.09
N ALA A 65 53.79 24.14 15.31
CA ALA A 65 55.10 23.99 14.74
C ALA A 65 56.14 24.01 15.85
N GLU A 66 56.79 22.88 16.10
CA GLU A 66 58.08 22.89 16.77
C GLU A 66 59.14 23.11 15.69
N ARG A 67 59.55 24.37 15.58
CA ARG A 67 60.59 24.86 14.68
C ARG A 67 61.99 24.45 15.19
N PRO A 68 63.03 24.54 14.33
CA PRO A 68 64.16 23.64 14.32
C PRO A 68 65.29 23.99 15.29
N ALA A 69 66.22 23.03 15.38
CA ALA A 69 67.58 23.04 15.90
C ALA A 69 68.28 24.42 16.01
N PRO A 70 69.22 24.56 16.95
CA PRO A 70 70.58 24.13 16.58
C PRO A 70 71.30 23.30 17.66
N PRO A 71 72.31 22.53 17.23
CA PRO A 71 73.23 21.83 18.10
C PRO A 71 74.35 22.76 18.59
N SER A 72 75.14 22.25 19.54
CA SER A 72 76.49 22.69 19.90
C SER A 72 76.61 23.56 21.15
N SER A 73 77.44 23.08 22.06
CA SER A 73 78.56 23.77 22.76
C SER A 73 78.74 23.10 24.12
N ALA A 74 79.93 22.73 24.61
CA ALA A 74 81.31 23.11 24.30
C ALA A 74 82.22 21.92 24.73
N VAL A 75 83.31 21.49 24.05
CA VAL A 75 84.50 22.24 23.55
C VAL A 75 85.28 22.80 24.76
N PRO A 76 86.63 22.69 24.91
CA PRO A 76 87.62 22.99 23.87
C PRO A 76 88.90 22.10 23.79
N PRO A 77 89.78 22.42 22.80
CA PRO A 77 90.90 21.60 22.35
C PRO A 77 92.27 22.14 22.85
N THR A 78 93.33 21.72 22.16
CA THR A 78 94.78 22.08 22.24
C THR A 78 95.60 21.08 23.07
N ALA A 79 96.34 20.16 22.42
CA ALA A 79 97.71 20.30 21.87
C ALA A 79 98.79 20.30 22.99
N PRO A 80 100.08 20.04 22.76
CA PRO A 80 100.79 19.19 21.79
C PRO A 80 101.86 18.30 22.52
N THR A 81 102.75 17.67 21.75
CA THR A 81 104.21 17.60 22.04
C THR A 81 104.70 16.87 23.32
N THR A 82 105.22 15.66 23.08
CA THR A 82 106.64 15.30 23.35
C THR A 82 107.11 15.21 24.81
N ALA A 83 107.56 14.03 25.22
CA ALA A 83 108.96 13.90 25.67
C ALA A 83 109.42 12.44 25.74
N PRO A 84 110.62 12.13 25.21
CA PRO A 84 111.24 10.82 25.19
C PRO A 84 112.16 10.62 26.41
N ARG A 85 112.49 9.37 26.77
CA ARG A 85 113.89 9.05 27.12
C ARG A 85 114.22 7.55 27.16
N LYS A 86 115.08 7.19 26.21
CA LYS A 86 116.28 6.33 26.35
C LYS A 86 116.09 4.82 26.63
N GLN A 87 116.21 4.08 25.53
CA GLN A 87 117.09 2.91 25.32
C GLN A 87 118.52 3.14 25.92
N PRO A 88 119.43 2.14 26.10
CA PRO A 88 119.58 0.98 25.20
C PRO A 88 120.22 -0.34 25.75
N VAL A 89 120.42 -1.27 24.79
CA VAL A 89 121.38 -2.42 24.71
C VAL A 89 121.00 -3.64 25.59
N VAL A 90 120.92 -4.90 25.10
CA VAL A 90 121.92 -5.63 24.29
C VAL A 90 121.31 -6.76 23.42
N ASP A 91 121.90 -6.89 22.22
CA ASP A 91 121.86 -7.89 21.12
C ASP A 91 121.94 -9.38 21.55
N ALA A 92 121.63 -10.45 20.78
CA ALA A 92 121.53 -10.79 19.35
C ALA A 92 121.11 -12.31 19.22
N PRO A 93 121.02 -13.00 18.06
CA PRO A 93 120.53 -12.67 16.71
C PRO A 93 119.59 -13.82 16.13
N PRO A 94 119.53 -14.16 14.82
CA PRO A 94 118.28 -14.24 14.04
C PRO A 94 117.86 -15.69 13.65
N ASN A 95 116.67 -15.88 13.05
CA ASN A 95 116.51 -16.61 11.78
C ASN A 95 115.04 -16.84 11.35
N ALA A 96 114.87 -16.78 10.02
CA ALA A 96 113.88 -17.44 9.15
C ALA A 96 112.44 -16.87 9.00
N VAL A 97 112.22 -16.24 7.84
CA VAL A 97 110.94 -16.17 7.06
C VAL A 97 110.80 -17.52 6.29
N PRO A 98 109.66 -18.04 5.77
CA PRO A 98 108.29 -17.51 5.44
C PRO A 98 107.15 -18.39 6.06
N ALA A 99 105.82 -18.29 5.81
CA ALA A 99 104.99 -17.96 4.65
C ALA A 99 103.51 -17.68 5.07
N SER A 100 102.72 -17.10 4.15
CA SER A 100 101.30 -16.73 4.29
C SER A 100 100.31 -17.91 4.30
N ALA A 101 99.12 -17.71 4.89
CA ALA A 101 97.94 -18.56 4.69
C ALA A 101 96.63 -17.72 4.69
N ALA A 102 95.74 -18.07 3.75
CA ALA A 102 94.58 -17.35 3.22
C ALA A 102 93.24 -17.64 3.97
N PRO A 103 92.16 -16.85 3.75
CA PRO A 103 90.88 -17.01 4.47
C PRO A 103 90.02 -18.20 4.00
N LEU A 104 89.19 -18.71 4.92
CA LEU A 104 88.55 -20.05 4.90
C LEU A 104 87.27 -20.22 4.05
N LEU A 105 86.74 -19.20 3.36
CA LEU A 105 85.58 -19.35 2.46
C LEU A 105 85.69 -18.42 1.27
N ASP A 106 86.04 -18.97 0.11
CA ASP A 106 86.15 -18.24 -1.15
C ASP A 106 84.93 -18.53 -2.04
N LEU A 107 84.02 -17.55 -2.19
CA LEU A 107 82.80 -17.66 -2.99
C LEU A 107 83.08 -18.09 -4.44
N ARG A 108 84.25 -17.73 -4.98
CA ARG A 108 84.69 -18.08 -6.32
C ARG A 108 85.02 -19.56 -6.45
N SER A 109 85.58 -20.15 -5.39
CA SER A 109 85.89 -21.59 -5.32
C SER A 109 84.64 -22.46 -5.23
N SER A 110 83.59 -22.02 -4.52
CA SER A 110 82.29 -22.71 -4.46
C SER A 110 81.56 -22.69 -5.80
N VAL A 111 81.62 -21.58 -6.55
CA VAL A 111 81.05 -21.51 -7.90
C VAL A 111 81.82 -22.40 -8.88
N ALA A 112 83.16 -22.42 -8.80
CA ALA A 112 84.00 -23.30 -9.62
C ALA A 112 83.79 -24.79 -9.29
N ALA A 113 83.60 -25.14 -8.02
CA ALA A 113 83.31 -26.52 -7.59
C ALA A 113 81.96 -27.00 -8.12
N ILE A 114 80.94 -26.14 -8.14
CA ILE A 114 79.63 -26.45 -8.73
C ILE A 114 79.73 -26.57 -10.25
N TRP A 115 80.54 -25.72 -10.90
CA TRP A 115 80.80 -25.80 -12.34
C TRP A 115 81.52 -27.09 -12.76
N SER A 116 82.42 -27.60 -11.91
CA SER A 116 83.11 -28.88 -12.14
C SER A 116 82.16 -30.09 -12.14
N ARG A 117 80.96 -29.93 -11.57
CA ARG A 117 79.94 -30.98 -11.43
C ARG A 117 78.59 -30.58 -12.04
N ARG A 118 78.62 -29.73 -13.07
CA ARG A 118 77.43 -29.29 -13.83
C ARG A 118 76.52 -30.45 -14.27
N LEU A 119 77.07 -31.65 -14.48
CA LEU A 119 76.30 -32.85 -14.78
C LEU A 119 75.38 -33.28 -13.63
N VAL A 120 75.78 -33.18 -12.36
CA VAL A 120 74.94 -33.56 -11.21
C VAL A 120 73.76 -32.59 -11.06
N VAL A 121 74.01 -31.29 -11.23
CA VAL A 121 72.97 -30.25 -11.19
C VAL A 121 72.01 -30.42 -12.37
N LEU A 122 72.52 -30.70 -13.57
CA LEU A 122 71.68 -30.99 -14.74
C LEU A 122 70.88 -32.28 -14.58
N VAL A 123 71.44 -33.33 -13.98
CA VAL A 123 70.72 -34.58 -13.70
C VAL A 123 69.60 -34.35 -12.68
N LEU A 124 69.85 -33.63 -11.58
CA LEU A 124 68.79 -33.30 -10.61
C LEU A 124 67.73 -32.34 -11.19
N ALA A 125 68.12 -31.40 -12.04
CA ALA A 125 67.19 -30.54 -12.75
C ALA A 125 66.32 -31.34 -13.73
N LEU A 126 66.91 -32.29 -14.47
CA LEU A 126 66.20 -33.20 -15.35
C LEU A 126 65.27 -34.11 -14.54
N LEU A 127 65.72 -34.62 -13.40
CA LEU A 127 64.92 -35.49 -12.51
C LEU A 127 63.77 -34.71 -11.88
N GLY A 128 63.98 -33.44 -11.50
CA GLY A 128 62.94 -32.52 -11.05
C GLY A 128 61.95 -32.15 -12.15
N ALA A 129 62.41 -31.99 -13.40
CA ALA A 129 61.55 -31.78 -14.56
C ALA A 129 60.71 -33.03 -14.88
N VAL A 130 61.29 -34.22 -14.78
CA VAL A 130 60.61 -35.51 -14.95
C VAL A 130 59.60 -35.71 -13.82
N ALA A 131 59.97 -35.45 -12.56
CA ALA A 131 59.06 -35.50 -11.42
C ALA A 131 57.90 -34.52 -11.58
N GLY A 132 58.18 -33.27 -11.98
CA GLY A 132 57.14 -32.28 -12.28
C GLY A 132 56.23 -32.70 -13.44
N GLY A 133 56.80 -33.33 -14.48
CA GLY A 133 56.05 -33.88 -15.61
C GLY A 133 55.19 -35.11 -15.28
N VAL A 134 55.65 -35.97 -14.34
CA VAL A 134 54.93 -37.17 -13.87
C VAL A 134 53.86 -36.80 -12.85
N VAL A 135 54.09 -35.81 -11.99
CA VAL A 135 53.10 -35.29 -11.03
C VAL A 135 52.03 -34.45 -11.73
N ALA A 136 52.36 -33.75 -12.83
CA ALA A 136 51.42 -32.91 -13.57
C ALA A 136 50.10 -33.61 -14.01
N PRO A 137 50.09 -34.87 -14.52
CA PRO A 137 48.84 -35.58 -14.82
C PRO A 137 48.12 -36.14 -13.58
N THR A 138 48.77 -36.20 -12.41
CA THR A 138 48.12 -36.70 -11.17
C THR A 138 47.29 -35.63 -10.45
N ILE A 139 47.52 -34.35 -10.76
CA ILE A 139 46.70 -33.25 -10.28
C ILE A 139 45.48 -33.16 -11.20
N GLY A 140 44.30 -33.50 -10.66
CA GLY A 140 43.03 -33.42 -11.40
C GLY A 140 42.82 -32.02 -11.99
N GLN A 141 42.49 -31.98 -13.28
CA GLN A 141 42.17 -30.74 -13.98
C GLN A 141 40.77 -30.30 -13.58
N LYS A 142 40.65 -29.09 -13.05
CA LYS A 142 39.35 -28.48 -12.76
C LYS A 142 38.92 -27.63 -13.95
N PHE A 143 37.63 -27.61 -14.23
CA PHE A 143 37.04 -26.85 -15.32
C PHE A 143 35.94 -25.99 -14.74
N THR A 144 35.98 -24.69 -14.95
CA THR A 144 34.98 -23.75 -14.46
C THR A 144 34.13 -23.23 -15.61
N ALA A 145 32.83 -23.45 -15.54
CA ALA A 145 31.87 -22.88 -16.48
C ALA A 145 31.06 -21.78 -15.78
N VAL A 146 30.81 -20.67 -16.48
CA VAL A 146 30.16 -19.48 -15.88
C VAL A 146 28.85 -19.16 -16.61
N SER A 147 27.76 -19.07 -15.85
CA SER A 147 26.48 -18.51 -16.34
C SER A 147 26.25 -17.14 -15.70
N SER A 148 25.67 -16.21 -16.47
CA SER A 148 25.37 -14.85 -16.00
C SER A 148 23.87 -14.58 -16.00
N LEU A 149 23.34 -14.10 -14.87
CA LEU A 149 21.94 -13.75 -14.67
C LEU A 149 21.79 -12.25 -14.46
N TYR A 150 20.79 -11.65 -15.09
CA TYR A 150 20.38 -10.26 -14.89
C TYR A 150 19.12 -10.22 -14.02
N PHE A 151 19.14 -9.36 -13.01
CA PHE A 151 17.99 -9.06 -12.16
C PHE A 151 17.44 -7.69 -12.53
N ASP A 152 16.16 -7.60 -12.91
CA ASP A 152 15.54 -6.30 -13.23
C ASP A 152 14.99 -5.63 -11.96
N PRO A 153 15.56 -4.50 -11.48
CA PRO A 153 15.07 -3.82 -10.28
C PRO A 153 13.77 -3.04 -10.51
N ARG A 154 13.33 -2.83 -11.76
CA ARG A 154 12.19 -1.95 -12.08
C ARG A 154 10.84 -2.55 -11.70
N GLN A 155 10.73 -3.88 -11.71
CA GLN A 155 9.46 -4.58 -11.50
C GLN A 155 9.11 -4.77 -10.02
N ILE A 156 10.07 -4.55 -9.12
CA ILE A 156 9.91 -4.76 -7.66
C ILE A 156 9.23 -3.55 -6.98
N GLY A 157 9.05 -2.43 -7.70
CA GLY A 157 8.46 -1.19 -7.17
C GLY A 157 6.96 -0.98 -7.45
N LEU A 158 6.27 -1.95 -8.07
CA LEU A 158 4.86 -1.77 -8.47
C LEU A 158 3.82 -2.31 -7.48
N ALA A 159 4.25 -2.84 -6.32
CA ALA A 159 3.35 -3.49 -5.36
C ALA A 159 2.43 -2.54 -4.58
N ASP A 160 2.65 -1.22 -4.62
CA ASP A 160 1.77 -0.24 -3.98
C ASP A 160 1.25 0.79 -5.00
N ALA A 161 0.24 0.39 -5.76
CA ALA A 161 -0.59 1.29 -6.56
C ALA A 161 -1.45 2.17 -5.64
N GLY A 162 -0.82 3.15 -4.97
CA GLY A 162 -1.51 4.10 -4.08
C GLY A 162 -0.68 5.24 -3.52
N GLY A 163 0.66 5.18 -3.59
CA GLY A 163 1.56 6.20 -3.02
C GLY A 163 2.63 6.65 -4.01
N GLN A 164 2.93 7.95 -4.01
CA GLN A 164 3.96 8.61 -4.82
C GLN A 164 5.25 7.77 -4.89
N SER A 165 5.51 7.16 -6.05
CA SER A 165 6.61 6.22 -6.27
C SER A 165 7.97 6.92 -6.29
N SER A 166 8.63 6.96 -5.13
CA SER A 166 10.09 7.08 -5.07
C SER A 166 10.66 5.68 -5.28
N GLY A 167 11.40 5.46 -6.37
CA GLY A 167 12.05 4.17 -6.63
C GLY A 167 12.93 3.72 -5.45
N PRO A 168 13.19 2.40 -5.32
CA PRO A 168 13.97 1.87 -4.21
C PRO A 168 15.34 2.55 -4.14
N SER A 169 15.77 2.92 -2.93
CA SER A 169 17.08 3.53 -2.71
C SER A 169 18.20 2.57 -3.17
N PRO A 170 19.37 3.08 -3.60
CA PRO A 170 20.49 2.23 -4.06
C PRO A 170 20.90 1.16 -3.04
N GLU A 171 20.80 1.48 -1.75
CA GLU A 171 21.04 0.55 -0.63
C GLU A 171 20.03 -0.60 -0.63
N MET A 172 18.73 -0.33 -0.82
CA MET A 172 17.69 -1.35 -0.86
C MET A 172 17.92 -2.32 -2.02
N ILE A 173 18.24 -1.82 -3.22
CA ILE A 173 18.52 -2.67 -4.40
C ILE A 173 19.71 -3.61 -4.13
N SER A 174 20.72 -3.15 -3.41
CA SER A 174 21.87 -3.99 -3.07
C SER A 174 21.47 -5.16 -2.16
N THR A 175 20.65 -4.91 -1.14
CA THR A 175 20.16 -5.95 -0.20
C THR A 175 19.25 -6.98 -0.88
N LEU A 176 18.48 -6.57 -1.90
CA LEU A 176 17.63 -7.48 -2.67
C LEU A 176 18.46 -8.45 -3.50
N ILE A 177 19.52 -7.97 -4.16
CA ILE A 177 20.40 -8.85 -4.95
C ILE A 177 21.15 -9.82 -4.03
N ASP A 178 21.58 -9.35 -2.87
CA ASP A 178 22.26 -10.21 -1.88
C ASP A 178 21.30 -11.30 -1.35
N SER A 179 20.02 -10.95 -1.17
CA SER A 179 18.97 -11.93 -0.84
C SER A 179 18.76 -12.94 -1.97
N GLN A 180 18.74 -12.51 -3.23
CA GLN A 180 18.63 -13.39 -4.40
C GLN A 180 19.83 -14.33 -4.56
N VAL A 181 21.03 -13.86 -4.24
CA VAL A 181 22.24 -14.69 -4.16
C VAL A 181 22.12 -15.75 -3.05
N GLN A 182 21.51 -15.40 -1.92
CA GLN A 182 21.23 -16.36 -0.85
C GLN A 182 20.20 -17.41 -1.30
N ILE A 183 19.18 -17.03 -2.08
CA ILE A 183 18.18 -17.97 -2.62
C ILE A 183 18.80 -18.91 -3.67
N LEU A 184 19.72 -18.41 -4.51
CA LEU A 184 20.51 -19.22 -5.44
C LEU A 184 21.31 -20.35 -4.75
N THR A 185 21.72 -20.16 -3.49
CA THR A 185 22.40 -21.18 -2.67
C THR A 185 21.50 -21.92 -1.70
N SER A 186 20.19 -21.66 -1.76
CA SER A 186 19.22 -22.26 -0.85
C SER A 186 19.17 -23.77 -0.98
N GLY A 187 18.90 -24.44 0.15
CA GLY A 187 18.83 -25.90 0.18
C GLY A 187 17.78 -26.48 -0.76
N ASN A 188 16.69 -25.74 -1.05
CA ASN A 188 15.65 -26.20 -1.97
C ASN A 188 16.13 -26.22 -3.42
N VAL A 189 16.79 -25.14 -3.87
CA VAL A 189 17.37 -25.05 -5.22
C VAL A 189 18.45 -26.12 -5.40
N LEU A 190 19.37 -26.23 -4.45
CA LEU A 190 20.47 -27.20 -4.54
C LEU A 190 19.99 -28.65 -4.44
N ARG A 191 18.95 -28.93 -3.64
CA ARG A 191 18.34 -30.27 -3.57
C ARG A 191 17.72 -30.66 -4.91
N ARG A 192 16.99 -29.74 -5.57
CA ARG A 192 16.41 -29.99 -6.90
C ARG A 192 17.49 -30.26 -7.96
N VAL A 193 18.62 -29.55 -7.89
CA VAL A 193 19.79 -29.79 -8.76
C VAL A 193 20.39 -31.18 -8.50
N VAL A 194 20.57 -31.57 -7.23
CA VAL A 194 21.06 -32.90 -6.85
C VAL A 194 20.15 -34.01 -7.41
N GLU A 195 18.83 -33.85 -7.26
CA GLU A 195 17.84 -34.82 -7.76
C GLU A 195 17.80 -34.89 -9.29
N THR A 196 17.83 -33.74 -9.97
CA THR A 196 17.73 -33.68 -11.44
C THR A 196 18.99 -34.18 -12.13
N MET A 197 20.17 -33.84 -11.61
CA MET A 197 21.45 -34.30 -12.14
C MET A 197 21.91 -35.63 -11.56
N LYS A 198 21.17 -36.19 -10.60
CA LYS A 198 21.52 -37.44 -9.90
C LYS A 198 22.94 -37.38 -9.32
N LEU A 199 23.26 -36.27 -8.66
CA LEU A 199 24.59 -36.06 -8.05
C LEU A 199 24.85 -36.99 -6.86
N ASP A 200 23.81 -37.61 -6.33
CA ASP A 200 23.84 -38.72 -5.36
C ASP A 200 24.48 -40.00 -5.92
N GLN A 201 24.59 -40.12 -7.24
CA GLN A 201 25.24 -41.24 -7.93
C GLN A 201 26.63 -40.86 -8.47
N ASP A 202 27.04 -39.59 -8.34
CA ASP A 202 28.31 -39.11 -8.86
C ASP A 202 29.44 -39.31 -7.81
N PRO A 203 30.49 -40.07 -8.12
CA PRO A 203 31.63 -40.27 -7.20
C PRO A 203 32.34 -38.96 -6.84
N GLU A 204 32.25 -37.92 -7.67
CA GLU A 204 32.84 -36.60 -7.43
C GLU A 204 32.16 -35.84 -6.27
N PHE A 205 30.86 -36.04 -6.08
CA PHE A 205 30.05 -35.30 -5.10
C PHE A 205 29.69 -36.11 -3.86
N THR A 206 29.60 -37.44 -3.99
CA THR A 206 29.31 -38.36 -2.88
C THR A 206 30.51 -38.57 -1.96
N GLY A 207 31.74 -38.53 -2.48
CA GLY A 207 32.95 -38.76 -1.69
C GLY A 207 32.92 -40.10 -0.92
N GLY A 208 32.17 -41.09 -1.43
CA GLY A 208 31.94 -42.39 -0.79
C GLY A 208 30.79 -42.45 0.23
N ARG A 209 29.99 -41.38 0.38
CA ARG A 209 28.77 -41.34 1.22
C ARG A 209 27.56 -40.93 0.39
N THR A 210 26.42 -41.57 0.62
CA THR A 210 25.14 -41.30 -0.08
C THR A 210 24.21 -40.39 0.72
N ASP A 211 24.73 -39.68 1.74
CA ASP A 211 23.93 -38.73 2.52
C ASP A 211 23.66 -37.45 1.70
N GLY A 212 22.38 -37.16 1.44
CA GLY A 212 21.98 -35.99 0.64
C GLY A 212 22.48 -34.65 1.17
N ALA A 213 22.63 -34.50 2.49
CA ALA A 213 23.19 -33.29 3.09
C ALA A 213 24.69 -33.11 2.80
N ALA A 214 25.44 -34.21 2.72
CA ALA A 214 26.86 -34.17 2.38
C ALA A 214 27.07 -33.80 0.91
N VAL A 215 26.22 -34.30 0.01
CA VAL A 215 26.21 -33.99 -1.43
C VAL A 215 25.88 -32.51 -1.68
N ILE A 216 24.92 -31.95 -0.94
CA ILE A 216 24.62 -30.50 -1.02
C ILE A 216 25.83 -29.68 -0.55
N GLY A 217 26.51 -30.09 0.52
CA GLY A 217 27.70 -29.40 1.02
C GLY A 217 28.90 -29.46 0.05
N THR A 218 29.07 -30.55 -0.70
CA THR A 218 30.10 -30.63 -1.76
C THR A 218 29.71 -29.81 -2.98
N LEU A 219 28.42 -29.82 -3.36
CA LEU A 219 27.88 -28.97 -4.41
C LEU A 219 28.08 -27.48 -4.10
N GLN A 220 27.77 -27.02 -2.89
CA GLN A 220 28.01 -25.63 -2.46
C GLN A 220 29.47 -25.21 -2.62
N LYS A 221 30.43 -26.12 -2.38
CA LYS A 221 31.86 -25.84 -2.56
C LYS A 221 32.28 -25.80 -4.03
N ALA A 222 31.56 -26.51 -4.90
CA ALA A 222 31.80 -26.53 -6.33
C ALA A 222 31.20 -25.30 -7.05
N LEU A 223 30.29 -24.59 -6.38
CA LEU A 223 29.65 -23.38 -6.91
C LEU A 223 30.29 -22.14 -6.29
N VAL A 224 30.63 -21.17 -7.13
CA VAL A 224 31.10 -19.85 -6.72
C VAL A 224 30.17 -18.82 -7.35
N ILE A 225 29.43 -18.10 -6.51
CA ILE A 225 28.51 -17.05 -6.95
C ILE A 225 29.16 -15.71 -6.63
N THR A 226 29.36 -14.91 -7.67
CA THR A 226 29.98 -13.59 -7.53
C THR A 226 29.06 -12.55 -8.14
N ARG A 227 28.75 -11.52 -7.35
CA ARG A 227 28.08 -10.32 -7.84
C ARG A 227 29.11 -9.38 -8.46
N GLN A 228 28.79 -8.83 -9.62
CA GLN A 228 29.59 -7.76 -10.20
C GLN A 228 29.24 -6.42 -9.54
N ALA A 229 30.23 -5.73 -8.97
CA ALA A 229 30.01 -4.45 -8.31
C ALA A 229 29.40 -3.43 -9.27
N SER A 230 28.43 -2.65 -8.78
CA SER A 230 27.71 -1.62 -9.56
C SER A 230 26.93 -2.13 -10.78
N THR A 231 26.65 -3.43 -10.86
CA THR A 231 25.75 -4.00 -11.87
C THR A 231 24.66 -4.86 -11.24
N TYR A 232 23.62 -5.17 -12.02
CA TYR A 232 22.54 -6.09 -11.65
C TYR A 232 22.80 -7.52 -12.16
N VAL A 233 24.08 -7.85 -12.38
CA VAL A 233 24.50 -9.12 -12.95
C VAL A 233 25.16 -9.98 -11.87
N VAL A 234 24.67 -11.21 -11.73
CA VAL A 234 25.28 -12.24 -10.91
C VAL A 234 25.89 -13.30 -11.82
N SER A 235 27.15 -13.62 -11.57
CA SER A 235 27.85 -14.71 -12.25
C SER A 235 27.89 -15.93 -11.35
N LEU A 236 27.35 -17.04 -11.83
CA LEU A 236 27.42 -18.36 -11.22
C LEU A 236 28.50 -19.17 -11.93
N ALA A 237 29.57 -19.49 -11.22
CA ALA A 237 30.64 -20.36 -11.68
C ALA A 237 30.49 -21.74 -11.06
N ALA A 238 30.51 -22.80 -11.86
CA ALA A 238 30.52 -24.19 -11.39
C ALA A 238 31.84 -24.86 -11.81
N THR A 239 32.53 -25.48 -10.85
CA THR A 239 33.83 -26.09 -11.07
C THR A 239 33.78 -27.60 -10.84
N THR A 240 34.04 -28.40 -11.89
CA THR A 240 34.13 -29.88 -11.79
C THR A 240 35.32 -30.43 -12.58
N ASN A 241 35.57 -31.75 -12.53
CA ASN A 241 36.63 -32.40 -13.28
C ASN A 241 36.32 -32.58 -14.79
N ASP A 242 35.09 -32.29 -15.22
CA ASP A 242 34.64 -32.43 -16.60
C ASP A 242 34.11 -31.08 -17.13
N PRO A 243 34.60 -30.58 -18.29
CA PRO A 243 34.11 -29.33 -18.86
C PRO A 243 32.61 -29.35 -19.18
N GLU A 244 32.05 -30.47 -19.66
CA GLU A 244 30.63 -30.56 -19.96
C GLU A 244 29.78 -30.60 -18.69
N LYS A 245 30.23 -31.36 -17.68
CA LYS A 245 29.54 -31.44 -16.39
C LYS A 245 29.46 -30.07 -15.71
N SER A 246 30.54 -29.30 -15.78
CA SER A 246 30.60 -27.93 -15.23
C SER A 246 29.56 -27.01 -15.87
N ALA A 247 29.44 -27.04 -17.20
CA ALA A 247 28.46 -26.24 -17.93
C ALA A 247 27.02 -26.67 -17.62
N ARG A 248 26.74 -27.98 -17.60
CA ARG A 248 25.41 -28.52 -17.25
C ARG A 248 25.03 -28.17 -15.82
N LEU A 249 25.97 -28.26 -14.88
CA LEU A 249 25.74 -27.96 -13.47
C LEU A 249 25.39 -26.47 -13.26
N ALA A 250 26.16 -25.56 -13.85
CA ALA A 250 25.85 -24.13 -13.77
C ALA A 250 24.48 -23.80 -14.39
N ASN A 251 24.17 -24.34 -15.57
CA ASN A 251 22.87 -24.12 -16.21
C ASN A 251 21.71 -24.71 -15.39
N GLN A 252 21.88 -25.90 -14.82
CA GLN A 252 20.84 -26.54 -14.02
C GLN A 252 20.52 -25.77 -12.75
N VAL A 253 21.52 -25.22 -12.06
CA VAL A 253 21.29 -24.36 -10.88
C VAL A 253 20.48 -23.13 -11.26
N VAL A 254 20.78 -22.50 -12.40
CA VAL A 254 20.01 -21.36 -12.92
C VAL A 254 18.56 -21.73 -13.24
N THR A 255 18.35 -22.88 -13.90
CA THR A 255 17.00 -23.39 -14.20
C THR A 255 16.22 -23.67 -12.92
N SER A 256 16.79 -24.42 -11.98
CA SER A 256 16.13 -24.77 -10.72
C SER A 256 15.84 -23.56 -9.83
N PHE A 257 16.70 -22.53 -9.86
CA PHE A 257 16.44 -21.25 -9.21
C PHE A 257 15.27 -20.50 -9.85
N THR A 258 15.26 -20.39 -11.18
CA THR A 258 14.18 -19.69 -11.91
C THR A 258 12.83 -20.39 -11.68
N GLU A 259 12.81 -21.71 -11.65
CA GLU A 259 11.61 -22.50 -11.33
C GLU A 259 11.14 -22.31 -9.88
N GLU A 260 12.06 -22.29 -8.92
CA GLU A 260 11.73 -22.05 -7.52
C GLU A 260 11.20 -20.63 -7.29
N GLU A 261 11.82 -19.60 -7.90
CA GLU A 261 11.36 -18.22 -7.80
C GLU A 261 9.97 -18.04 -8.44
N ASN A 262 9.75 -18.66 -9.60
CA ASN A 262 8.44 -18.66 -10.26
C ASN A 262 7.39 -19.37 -9.41
N SER A 263 7.73 -20.51 -8.80
CA SER A 263 6.80 -21.26 -7.94
C SER A 263 6.49 -20.51 -6.64
N ALA A 264 7.50 -19.90 -6.01
CA ALA A 264 7.34 -19.09 -4.81
C ALA A 264 6.51 -17.83 -5.07
N SER A 265 6.76 -17.16 -6.21
CA SER A 265 5.97 -16.01 -6.65
C SER A 265 4.52 -16.43 -6.91
N ASN A 266 4.30 -17.46 -7.73
CA ASN A 266 2.95 -17.97 -8.05
C ASN A 266 2.18 -18.42 -6.81
N GLY A 267 2.82 -19.07 -5.84
CA GLY A 267 2.17 -19.52 -4.60
C GLY A 267 1.65 -18.36 -3.73
N ILE A 268 2.34 -17.21 -3.71
CA ILE A 268 1.84 -16.01 -3.01
C ILE A 268 0.61 -15.44 -3.74
N TYR A 269 0.61 -15.46 -5.08
CA TYR A 269 -0.52 -14.99 -5.89
C TYR A 269 -1.73 -15.93 -5.84
N GLU A 270 -1.56 -17.26 -5.89
CA GLU A 270 -2.64 -18.25 -5.79
C GLU A 270 -3.38 -18.19 -4.44
N ASN A 271 -2.63 -18.02 -3.34
CA ASN A 271 -3.22 -17.83 -2.01
C ASN A 271 -4.00 -16.51 -1.91
N THR A 272 -3.49 -15.45 -2.55
CA THR A 272 -4.18 -14.15 -2.58
C THR A 272 -5.45 -14.22 -3.44
N SER A 273 -5.38 -14.87 -4.61
CA SER A 273 -6.53 -15.08 -5.50
C SER A 273 -7.63 -15.90 -4.84
N SER A 274 -7.29 -17.04 -4.23
CA SER A 274 -8.29 -17.87 -3.53
C SER A 274 -8.95 -17.15 -2.35
N THR A 275 -8.22 -16.28 -1.66
CA THR A 275 -8.78 -15.42 -0.61
C THR A 275 -9.72 -14.34 -1.19
N LEU A 276 -9.36 -13.74 -2.33
CA LEU A 276 -10.20 -12.78 -3.06
C LEU A 276 -11.47 -13.42 -3.60
N ASP A 277 -11.38 -14.64 -4.15
CA ASP A 277 -12.51 -15.40 -4.67
C ASP A 277 -13.51 -15.74 -3.55
N GLY A 278 -13.02 -16.27 -2.41
CA GLY A 278 -13.87 -16.51 -1.25
C GLY A 278 -14.56 -15.24 -0.74
N ARG A 279 -13.84 -14.10 -0.77
CA ARG A 279 -14.43 -12.80 -0.42
C ARG A 279 -15.46 -12.32 -1.42
N LEU A 280 -15.27 -12.58 -2.71
CA LEU A 280 -16.23 -12.23 -3.77
C LEU A 280 -17.51 -13.05 -3.64
N ASP A 281 -17.41 -14.33 -3.30
CA ASP A 281 -18.58 -15.18 -3.02
C ASP A 281 -19.37 -14.67 -1.81
N ASP A 282 -18.69 -14.33 -0.71
CA ASP A 282 -19.31 -13.72 0.47
C ASP A 282 -20.03 -12.40 0.13
N LEU A 283 -19.38 -11.54 -0.66
CA LEU A 283 -19.94 -10.26 -1.09
C LEU A 283 -21.13 -10.45 -2.02
N ARG A 284 -21.06 -11.41 -2.95
CA ARG A 284 -22.16 -11.78 -3.84
C ARG A 284 -23.37 -12.24 -3.03
N GLN A 285 -23.17 -13.09 -2.03
CA GLN A 285 -24.25 -13.55 -1.15
C GLN A 285 -24.89 -12.37 -0.41
N LYS A 286 -24.09 -11.42 0.09
CA LYS A 286 -24.60 -10.20 0.74
C LYS A 286 -25.38 -9.30 -0.21
N VAL A 287 -24.95 -9.17 -1.46
CA VAL A 287 -25.71 -8.43 -2.49
C VAL A 287 -27.06 -9.10 -2.72
N LEU A 288 -27.09 -10.42 -2.91
CA LEU A 288 -28.34 -11.16 -3.11
C LEU A 288 -29.27 -11.03 -1.90
N GLU A 289 -28.75 -11.16 -0.68
CA GLU A 289 -29.53 -10.97 0.56
C GLU A 289 -30.10 -9.55 0.67
N ALA A 290 -29.28 -8.53 0.38
CA ALA A 290 -29.72 -7.14 0.45
C ALA A 290 -30.74 -6.78 -0.64
N GLU A 291 -30.55 -7.26 -1.87
CA GLU A 291 -31.51 -7.08 -2.97
C GLU A 291 -32.81 -7.85 -2.69
N GLN A 292 -32.72 -9.07 -2.16
CA GLN A 292 -33.89 -9.83 -1.74
C GLN A 292 -34.65 -9.15 -0.59
N ALA A 293 -33.95 -8.54 0.37
CA ALA A 293 -34.58 -7.75 1.43
C ALA A 293 -35.35 -6.55 0.87
N VAL A 294 -34.81 -5.87 -0.15
CA VAL A 294 -35.54 -4.80 -0.85
C VAL A 294 -36.78 -5.34 -1.53
N GLU A 295 -36.69 -6.42 -2.29
CA GLU A 295 -37.82 -6.95 -3.05
C GLU A 295 -38.90 -7.58 -2.16
N THR A 296 -38.52 -8.29 -1.10
CA THR A 296 -39.47 -8.80 -0.07
C THR A 296 -40.16 -7.66 0.65
N PHE A 297 -39.43 -6.63 1.07
CA PHE A 297 -40.03 -5.46 1.70
C PHE A 297 -41.02 -4.75 0.76
N ARG A 298 -40.70 -4.66 -0.53
CA ARG A 298 -41.61 -4.09 -1.53
C ARG A 298 -42.86 -4.94 -1.74
N ALA A 299 -42.71 -6.25 -1.79
CA ALA A 299 -43.83 -7.18 -1.93
C ALA A 299 -44.74 -7.16 -0.70
N ASP A 300 -44.18 -7.22 0.51
CA ASP A 300 -44.91 -7.26 1.78
C ASP A 300 -45.65 -5.95 2.09
N ASN A 301 -45.19 -4.83 1.52
CA ASN A 301 -45.75 -3.51 1.74
C ASN A 301 -46.49 -2.93 0.52
N ASP A 302 -46.77 -3.74 -0.51
CA ASP A 302 -47.43 -3.34 -1.76
C ASP A 302 -46.77 -2.12 -2.44
N MET A 303 -45.45 -1.96 -2.29
CA MET A 303 -44.68 -0.82 -2.82
C MET A 303 -44.18 -1.10 -4.25
N ALA A 304 -45.10 -1.52 -5.11
CA ALA A 304 -44.84 -1.69 -6.53
C ALA A 304 -44.46 -0.33 -7.14
N ALA A 305 -43.35 -0.29 -7.90
CA ALA A 305 -42.87 0.96 -8.51
C ALA A 305 -43.94 1.51 -9.46
N THR A 306 -44.65 2.53 -9.00
CA THR A 306 -45.51 3.34 -9.84
C THR A 306 -44.73 4.61 -10.14
N GLU A 307 -44.48 4.88 -11.41
CA GLU A 307 -43.64 5.99 -11.87
C GLU A 307 -44.07 7.33 -11.22
N GLY A 308 -43.20 7.87 -10.38
CA GLY A 308 -43.12 9.29 -10.08
C GLY A 308 -43.98 9.83 -8.94
N ASN A 309 -45.21 9.34 -8.70
CA ASN A 309 -46.07 9.87 -7.64
C ASN A 309 -46.98 8.79 -7.04
N LEU A 310 -47.09 8.74 -5.71
CA LEU A 310 -48.05 7.86 -5.04
C LEU A 310 -49.48 8.34 -5.30
N ILE A 311 -50.38 7.39 -5.56
CA ILE A 311 -51.83 7.65 -5.68
C ILE A 311 -52.39 8.35 -4.42
N SER A 312 -51.78 8.12 -3.26
CA SER A 312 -52.15 8.73 -1.98
C SER A 312 -51.90 10.25 -1.94
N ASP A 313 -50.87 10.75 -2.61
CA ASP A 313 -50.54 12.18 -2.66
C ASP A 313 -51.58 12.96 -3.48
N GLN A 314 -51.98 12.39 -4.64
CA GLN A 314 -53.02 12.99 -5.48
C GLN A 314 -54.37 13.06 -4.74
N ARG A 315 -54.70 12.04 -3.94
CA ARG A 315 -55.94 12.01 -3.14
C ARG A 315 -55.90 13.05 -2.01
N LEU A 316 -54.77 13.26 -1.35
CA LEU A 316 -54.61 14.31 -0.33
C LEU A 316 -54.84 15.72 -0.91
N VAL A 317 -54.27 16.01 -2.08
CA VAL A 317 -54.47 17.30 -2.77
C VAL A 317 -55.95 17.51 -3.14
N SER A 318 -56.59 16.46 -3.65
CA SER A 318 -58.02 16.49 -3.99
C SER A 318 -58.91 16.72 -2.74
N LEU A 319 -58.67 15.97 -1.65
CA LEU A 319 -59.40 16.14 -0.38
C LEU A 319 -59.20 17.54 0.20
N ASN A 320 -57.99 18.10 0.13
CA ASN A 320 -57.72 19.45 0.63
C ASN A 320 -58.48 20.51 -0.18
N THR A 321 -58.53 20.36 -1.51
CA THR A 321 -59.34 21.23 -2.38
C THR A 321 -60.82 21.12 -2.05
N MET A 322 -61.33 19.89 -1.90
CA MET A 322 -62.73 19.67 -1.52
C MET A 322 -63.06 20.24 -0.14
N LEU A 323 -62.13 20.18 0.83
CA LEU A 323 -62.31 20.74 2.16
C LEU A 323 -62.44 22.26 2.10
N VAL A 324 -61.59 22.95 1.34
CA VAL A 324 -61.66 24.41 1.16
C VAL A 324 -63.00 24.81 0.54
N THR A 325 -63.46 24.09 -0.49
CA THR A 325 -64.77 24.36 -1.10
C THR A 325 -65.94 24.05 -0.14
N ALA A 326 -65.83 22.99 0.67
CA ALA A 326 -66.85 22.67 1.68
C ALA A 326 -66.90 23.73 2.78
N GLN A 327 -65.75 24.20 3.26
CA GLN A 327 -65.63 25.30 4.21
C GLN A 327 -66.28 26.58 3.70
N GLU A 328 -66.04 26.94 2.44
CA GLU A 328 -66.69 28.09 1.80
C GLU A 328 -68.22 27.96 1.83
N LYS A 329 -68.76 26.78 1.48
CA LYS A 329 -70.20 26.51 1.55
C LYS A 329 -70.74 26.58 2.97
N THR A 330 -70.02 26.06 3.97
CA THR A 330 -70.41 26.16 5.38
C THR A 330 -70.45 27.62 5.83
N ILE A 331 -69.44 28.42 5.47
CA ILE A 331 -69.38 29.86 5.80
C ILE A 331 -70.57 30.60 5.17
N GLN A 332 -70.87 30.36 3.89
CA GLN A 332 -72.00 30.97 3.21
C GLN A 332 -73.35 30.55 3.81
N ALA A 333 -73.54 29.25 4.07
CA ALA A 333 -74.77 28.73 4.68
C ALA A 333 -74.96 29.22 6.12
N LYS A 334 -73.87 29.32 6.89
CA LYS A 334 -73.89 29.90 8.24
C LYS A 334 -74.27 31.38 8.21
N ALA A 335 -73.62 32.17 7.34
CA ALA A 335 -73.93 33.58 7.18
C ALA A 335 -75.41 33.78 6.81
N ARG A 336 -75.96 32.91 5.94
CA ARG A 336 -77.39 32.94 5.58
C ARG A 336 -78.30 32.55 6.74
N ALA A 337 -77.98 31.50 7.49
CA ALA A 337 -78.74 31.08 8.66
C ALA A 337 -78.76 32.17 9.73
N ASP A 338 -77.61 32.78 10.01
CA ASP A 338 -77.47 33.88 10.99
C ASP A 338 -78.20 35.13 10.51
N ALA A 339 -78.16 35.45 9.21
CA ALA A 339 -78.91 36.57 8.64
C ALA A 339 -80.43 36.36 8.79
N VAL A 340 -80.95 35.18 8.45
CA VAL A 340 -82.40 34.88 8.53
C VAL A 340 -82.88 34.78 9.98
N ALA A 341 -82.09 34.22 10.89
CA ALA A 341 -82.46 34.06 12.29
C ALA A 341 -82.66 35.42 13.02
N ASN A 342 -82.02 36.48 12.54
CA ASN A 342 -82.12 37.81 13.12
C ASN A 342 -83.23 38.69 12.49
N LEU A 343 -83.88 38.24 11.40
CA LEU A 343 -84.93 39.01 10.74
C LEU A 343 -86.22 39.04 11.57
N ARG A 344 -86.80 40.23 11.71
CA ARG A 344 -88.11 40.44 12.35
C ARG A 344 -89.13 40.94 11.33
N VAL A 345 -90.41 40.85 11.68
CA VAL A 345 -91.51 41.33 10.84
C VAL A 345 -91.34 42.82 10.53
N GLU A 346 -90.88 43.60 11.52
CA GLU A 346 -90.62 45.03 11.40
C GLU A 346 -89.55 45.34 10.35
N ASP A 347 -88.47 44.55 10.26
CA ASP A 347 -87.38 44.75 9.30
C ASP A 347 -87.85 44.49 7.86
N ILE A 348 -88.71 43.49 7.67
CA ILE A 348 -89.29 43.14 6.36
C ILE A 348 -90.23 44.23 5.87
N VAL A 349 -91.09 44.73 6.77
CA VAL A 349 -92.08 45.77 6.48
C VAL A 349 -91.42 47.13 6.24
N ALA A 350 -90.40 47.48 7.01
CA ALA A 350 -89.66 48.74 6.87
C ALA A 350 -88.78 48.79 5.60
N GLY A 351 -88.60 47.66 4.91
CA GLY A 351 -87.73 47.57 3.74
C GLY A 351 -86.25 47.54 4.07
N ASN A 352 -85.88 47.39 5.35
CA ASN A 352 -84.49 47.32 5.83
C ASN A 352 -83.93 45.89 5.71
N GLN A 353 -84.08 45.27 4.53
CA GLN A 353 -83.74 43.86 4.34
C GLN A 353 -82.26 43.69 3.99
N ALA A 354 -81.56 42.80 4.70
CA ALA A 354 -80.19 42.40 4.36
C ALA A 354 -80.16 41.53 3.09
N GLU A 355 -79.14 41.71 2.25
CA GLU A 355 -78.92 40.89 1.05
C GLU A 355 -78.80 39.39 1.42
N GLY A 356 -79.61 38.53 0.79
CA GLY A 356 -79.56 37.07 0.93
C GLY A 356 -80.78 36.38 1.57
N GLY A 357 -81.72 37.15 2.14
CA GLY A 357 -82.92 36.62 2.83
C GLY A 357 -84.26 36.78 2.10
N VAL A 358 -84.28 37.40 0.91
CA VAL A 358 -85.53 37.79 0.23
C VAL A 358 -86.05 36.64 -0.65
N THR A 359 -87.11 35.96 -0.21
CA THR A 359 -87.81 34.97 -1.04
C THR A 359 -89.00 35.60 -1.77
N SER A 360 -89.38 35.04 -2.93
CA SER A 360 -90.55 35.50 -3.69
C SER A 360 -91.85 35.56 -2.85
N PRO A 361 -92.14 34.59 -1.97
CA PRO A 361 -93.26 34.67 -1.02
C PRO A 361 -93.17 35.86 -0.05
N LEU A 362 -91.99 36.13 0.53
CA LEU A 362 -91.77 37.25 1.45
C LEU A 362 -92.00 38.61 0.77
N VAL A 363 -91.58 38.76 -0.49
CA VAL A 363 -91.83 39.97 -1.29
C VAL A 363 -93.33 40.17 -1.52
N SER A 364 -94.04 39.10 -1.87
CA SER A 364 -95.49 39.14 -2.07
C SER A 364 -96.22 39.52 -0.79
N LEU A 365 -95.90 38.87 0.33
CA LEU A 365 -96.51 39.16 1.63
C LEU A 365 -96.22 40.58 2.10
N ARG A 366 -95.00 41.10 1.87
CA ARG A 366 -94.66 42.50 2.15
C ARG A 366 -95.51 43.47 1.32
N GLN A 367 -95.69 43.20 0.03
CA GLN A 367 -96.51 44.05 -0.84
C GLN A 367 -97.96 44.05 -0.37
N GLN A 368 -98.52 42.89 -0.03
CA GLN A 368 -99.85 42.76 0.54
C GLN A 368 -99.98 43.52 1.86
N TYR A 369 -99.00 43.38 2.75
CA TYR A 369 -98.93 44.12 4.01
C TYR A 369 -98.94 45.64 3.79
N ALA A 370 -98.10 46.15 2.88
CA ALA A 370 -98.03 47.57 2.57
C ALA A 370 -99.36 48.11 2.02
N THR A 371 -100.02 47.37 1.13
CA THR A 371 -101.34 47.75 0.59
C THR A 371 -102.42 47.77 1.69
N GLN A 372 -102.43 46.78 2.57
CA GLN A 372 -103.40 46.69 3.66
C GLN A 372 -103.13 47.75 4.75
N ALA A 373 -101.86 48.06 5.02
CA ALA A 373 -101.47 49.11 5.96
C ALA A 373 -101.94 50.50 5.49
N ALA A 374 -101.81 50.80 4.20
CA ALA A 374 -102.36 52.02 3.61
C ALA A 374 -103.89 52.08 3.71
N ALA A 375 -104.58 50.96 3.50
CA ALA A 375 -106.03 50.86 3.68
C ALA A 375 -106.46 51.12 5.13
N VAL A 376 -105.75 50.54 6.12
CA VAL A 376 -105.98 50.83 7.54
C VAL A 376 -105.77 52.31 7.86
N GLY A 377 -104.67 52.92 7.39
CA GLY A 377 -104.38 54.33 7.62
C GLY A 377 -105.44 55.28 7.05
N SER A 378 -105.94 55.00 5.84
CA SER A 378 -107.02 55.78 5.23
C SER A 378 -108.37 55.62 5.94
N LEU A 379 -108.73 54.39 6.36
CA LEU A 379 -109.94 54.11 7.12
C LEU A 379 -109.92 54.72 8.52
N GLU A 380 -108.75 54.75 9.18
CA GLU A 380 -108.57 55.34 10.50
C GLU A 380 -108.70 56.87 10.47
N SER A 381 -108.26 57.51 9.38
CA SER A 381 -108.44 58.96 9.17
C SER A 381 -109.93 59.33 8.94
N GLN A 382 -110.68 58.47 8.25
CA GLN A 382 -112.08 58.74 7.89
C GLN A 382 -113.09 58.26 8.94
N MET A 383 -112.77 57.21 9.68
CA MET A 383 -113.69 56.51 10.57
C MET A 383 -113.07 56.40 11.98
N GLY A 384 -113.83 56.73 13.02
CA GLY A 384 -113.36 56.63 14.40
C GLY A 384 -112.89 55.21 14.80
N THR A 385 -112.06 55.12 15.85
CA THR A 385 -111.30 53.91 16.23
C THR A 385 -112.11 52.63 16.50
N ARG A 386 -113.44 52.72 16.69
CA ARG A 386 -114.34 51.58 16.96
C ARG A 386 -115.17 51.12 15.76
N HIS A 387 -114.97 51.67 14.57
CA HIS A 387 -115.80 51.32 13.41
C HIS A 387 -115.55 49.87 12.93
N PRO A 388 -116.60 49.04 12.65
CA PRO A 388 -116.44 47.63 12.28
C PRO A 388 -115.53 47.39 11.07
N ARG A 389 -115.56 48.27 10.06
CA ARG A 389 -114.68 48.14 8.87
C ARG A 389 -113.20 48.33 9.20
N LEU A 390 -112.87 49.21 10.14
CA LEU A 390 -111.48 49.41 10.59
C LEU A 390 -110.98 48.20 11.38
N GLN A 391 -111.83 47.61 12.21
CA GLN A 391 -111.50 46.39 12.95
C GLN A 391 -111.23 45.20 12.01
N ALA A 392 -112.06 45.02 10.99
CA ALA A 392 -111.85 44.00 9.96
C ALA A 392 -110.51 44.23 9.21
N ALA A 393 -110.21 45.47 8.83
CA ALA A 393 -108.96 45.81 8.14
C ALA A 393 -107.71 45.57 9.03
N ARG A 394 -107.78 45.91 10.31
CA ARG A 394 -106.72 45.63 11.30
C ARG A 394 -106.51 44.13 11.54
N SER A 395 -107.60 43.36 11.64
CA SER A 395 -107.53 41.90 11.76
C SER A 395 -106.88 41.25 10.54
N SER A 396 -107.17 41.73 9.33
CA SER A 396 -106.53 41.26 8.10
C SER A 396 -105.04 41.58 8.08
N LEU A 397 -104.64 42.78 8.51
CA LEU A 397 -103.23 43.16 8.63
C LEU A 397 -102.49 42.29 9.66
N GLN A 398 -103.13 41.97 10.78
CA GLN A 398 -102.57 41.04 11.77
C GLN A 398 -102.42 39.62 11.19
N SER A 399 -103.39 39.14 10.40
CA SER A 399 -103.28 37.85 9.69
C SER A 399 -102.07 37.81 8.77
N ILE A 400 -101.89 38.84 7.94
CA ILE A 400 -100.73 38.95 7.02
C ILE A 400 -99.43 39.02 7.83
N SER A 401 -99.39 39.72 8.97
CA SER A 401 -98.20 39.73 9.84
C SER A 401 -97.86 38.35 10.42
N GLY A 402 -98.89 37.55 10.74
CA GLY A 402 -98.73 36.16 11.19
C GLY A 402 -98.20 35.26 10.09
N GLU A 403 -98.67 35.44 8.85
CA GLU A 403 -98.15 34.75 7.66
C GLU A 403 -96.68 35.09 7.39
N ILE A 404 -96.29 36.37 7.50
CA ILE A 404 -94.88 36.80 7.41
C ILE A 404 -94.03 36.11 8.48
N LYS A 405 -94.50 36.07 9.73
CA LYS A 405 -93.77 35.38 10.83
C LYS A 405 -93.62 33.88 10.56
N GLY A 406 -94.67 33.23 10.07
CA GLY A 406 -94.64 31.81 9.68
C GLY A 406 -93.63 31.54 8.56
N GLU A 407 -93.61 32.40 7.55
CA GLU A 407 -92.66 32.29 6.43
C GLU A 407 -91.21 32.54 6.88
N LEU A 408 -90.96 33.52 7.76
CA LEU A 408 -89.64 33.74 8.37
C LEU A 408 -89.18 32.51 9.16
N GLN A 409 -90.06 31.89 9.94
CA GLN A 409 -89.72 30.68 10.71
C GLN A 409 -89.42 29.48 9.79
N ARG A 410 -90.17 29.34 8.69
CA ARG A 410 -89.90 28.33 7.65
C ARG A 410 -88.54 28.56 7.00
N LEU A 411 -88.22 29.81 6.66
CA LEU A 411 -86.93 30.19 6.07
C LEU A 411 -85.77 29.93 7.04
N ALA A 412 -85.93 30.29 8.32
CA ALA A 412 -84.91 30.03 9.35
C ALA A 412 -84.63 28.54 9.52
N THR A 413 -85.68 27.71 9.51
CA THR A 413 -85.55 26.25 9.59
C THR A 413 -84.84 25.68 8.36
N SER A 414 -85.18 26.17 7.16
CA SER A 414 -84.51 25.77 5.90
C SER A 414 -83.04 26.17 5.90
N ALA A 415 -82.72 27.42 6.25
CA ALA A 415 -81.34 27.92 6.27
C ALA A 415 -80.49 27.21 7.32
N ARG A 416 -81.07 26.89 8.48
CA ARG A 416 -80.39 26.06 9.49
C ARG A 416 -80.12 24.64 8.98
N GLY A 417 -81.08 24.03 8.29
CA GLY A 417 -80.89 22.72 7.65
C GLY A 417 -79.78 22.75 6.59
N GLU A 418 -79.73 23.79 5.74
CA GLU A 418 -78.64 24.00 4.77
C GLU A 418 -77.27 24.12 5.45
N TYR A 419 -77.18 24.87 6.56
CA TYR A 419 -75.94 24.98 7.34
C TYR A 419 -75.52 23.66 7.99
N GLU A 420 -76.46 22.95 8.63
CA GLU A 420 -76.17 21.66 9.27
C GLU A 420 -75.74 20.62 8.24
N GLN A 421 -76.33 20.63 7.04
CA GLN A 421 -75.92 19.78 5.91
C GLN A 421 -74.51 20.14 5.41
N ALA A 422 -74.22 21.42 5.20
CA ALA A 422 -72.91 21.88 4.75
C ALA A 422 -71.82 21.52 5.76
N LYS A 423 -72.10 21.75 7.05
CA LYS A 423 -71.19 21.40 8.15
C LYS A 423 -70.94 19.89 8.25
N ALA A 424 -71.98 19.07 8.11
CA ALA A 424 -71.82 17.61 8.11
C ALA A 424 -70.95 17.13 6.93
N ALA A 425 -71.08 17.75 5.76
CA ALA A 425 -70.23 17.48 4.61
C ALA A 425 -68.77 17.88 4.88
N GLU A 426 -68.53 19.06 5.42
CA GLU A 426 -67.20 19.53 5.84
C GLU A 426 -66.55 18.57 6.85
N ASP A 427 -67.27 18.20 7.91
CA ASP A 427 -66.79 17.28 8.95
C ASP A 427 -66.45 15.89 8.36
N SER A 428 -67.22 15.42 7.38
CA SER A 428 -66.96 14.13 6.71
C SER A 428 -65.67 14.16 5.87
N ILE A 429 -65.45 15.24 5.11
CA ILE A 429 -64.24 15.44 4.32
C ILE A 429 -63.02 15.63 5.23
N ALA A 430 -63.17 16.37 6.33
CA ALA A 430 -62.12 16.55 7.32
C ALA A 430 -61.70 15.23 7.99
N LYS A 431 -62.66 14.35 8.31
CA LYS A 431 -62.37 12.99 8.82
C LYS A 431 -61.64 12.13 7.78
N GLU A 432 -62.10 12.12 6.53
CA GLU A 432 -61.44 11.36 5.46
C GLU A 432 -60.00 11.87 5.22
N LEU A 433 -59.80 13.19 5.25
CA LEU A 433 -58.47 13.81 5.17
C LEU A 433 -57.57 13.39 6.34
N ALA A 434 -58.09 13.32 7.57
CA ALA A 434 -57.33 12.88 8.73
C ALA A 434 -56.90 11.41 8.63
N VAL A 435 -57.81 10.54 8.18
CA VAL A 435 -57.51 9.12 7.91
C VAL A 435 -56.46 8.98 6.81
N GLN A 436 -56.61 9.72 5.71
CA GLN A 436 -55.66 9.69 4.60
C GLN A 436 -54.27 10.22 5.02
N LYS A 437 -54.21 11.26 5.86
CA LYS A 437 -52.94 11.77 6.42
C LYS A 437 -52.25 10.74 7.31
N ALA A 438 -53.00 10.02 8.14
CA ALA A 438 -52.45 8.96 9.00
C ALA A 438 -51.91 7.79 8.16
N LEU A 439 -52.65 7.37 7.11
CA LEU A 439 -52.19 6.37 6.15
C LEU A 439 -50.90 6.84 5.46
N GLN A 440 -50.85 8.08 4.99
CA GLN A 440 -49.66 8.65 4.33
C GLN A 440 -48.43 8.66 5.25
N ALA A 441 -48.59 8.97 6.55
CA ALA A 441 -47.49 8.92 7.51
C ALA A 441 -46.89 7.50 7.59
N SER A 442 -47.74 6.48 7.71
CA SER A 442 -47.28 5.08 7.73
C SER A 442 -46.61 4.66 6.42
N THR A 443 -47.10 5.14 5.27
CA THR A 443 -46.46 4.89 3.98
C THR A 443 -45.11 5.60 3.86
N SER A 444 -45.00 6.81 4.42
CA SER A 444 -43.75 7.58 4.44
C SER A 444 -42.68 6.87 5.28
N ASP A 445 -43.05 6.31 6.44
CA ASP A 445 -42.15 5.52 7.28
C ASP A 445 -41.62 4.29 6.52
N LYS A 446 -42.52 3.55 5.84
CA LYS A 446 -42.16 2.43 4.97
C LYS A 446 -41.25 2.86 3.82
N GLN A 447 -41.46 4.04 3.25
CA GLN A 447 -40.61 4.55 2.17
C GLN A 447 -39.20 4.89 2.67
N VAL A 448 -39.07 5.42 3.89
CA VAL A 448 -37.77 5.68 4.51
C VAL A 448 -37.01 4.37 4.73
N GLU A 449 -37.69 3.34 5.24
CA GLU A 449 -37.13 2.00 5.43
C GLU A 449 -36.72 1.35 4.10
N LEU A 450 -37.58 1.43 3.08
CA LEU A 450 -37.26 0.97 1.72
C LEU A 450 -36.02 1.68 1.17
N ASN A 451 -35.94 3.00 1.30
CA ASN A 451 -34.78 3.78 0.85
C ASN A 451 -33.50 3.38 1.61
N GLU A 452 -33.60 3.00 2.88
CA GLU A 452 -32.47 2.49 3.66
C GLU A 452 -32.01 1.12 3.16
N LEU A 453 -32.94 0.19 2.92
CA LEU A 453 -32.65 -1.12 2.35
C LEU A 453 -32.02 -0.98 0.95
N GLN A 454 -32.53 -0.07 0.12
CA GLN A 454 -31.94 0.24 -1.17
C GLN A 454 -30.52 0.79 -1.05
N ARG A 455 -30.26 1.74 -0.13
CA ARG A 455 -28.90 2.23 0.14
C ARG A 455 -27.96 1.10 0.58
N LYS A 456 -28.44 0.16 1.41
CA LYS A 456 -27.67 -1.03 1.82
C LYS A 456 -27.36 -1.95 0.64
N ALA A 457 -28.34 -2.20 -0.23
CA ALA A 457 -28.15 -3.01 -1.44
C ALA A 457 -27.18 -2.35 -2.42
N THR A 458 -27.30 -1.04 -2.66
CA THR A 458 -26.35 -0.28 -3.49
C THR A 458 -24.95 -0.30 -2.89
N ALA A 459 -24.79 -0.06 -1.59
CA ALA A 459 -23.47 -0.11 -0.94
C ALA A 459 -22.84 -1.51 -1.04
N ALA A 460 -23.63 -2.58 -0.88
CA ALA A 460 -23.15 -3.94 -1.06
C ALA A 460 -22.70 -4.20 -2.52
N ARG A 461 -23.48 -3.74 -3.51
CA ARG A 461 -23.14 -3.82 -4.94
C ARG A 461 -21.85 -3.08 -5.24
N ASP A 462 -21.71 -1.84 -4.77
CA ASP A 462 -20.52 -1.00 -5.02
C ASP A 462 -19.24 -1.65 -4.45
N ILE A 463 -19.32 -2.23 -3.24
CA ILE A 463 -18.19 -2.95 -2.63
C ILE A 463 -17.87 -4.21 -3.46
N TYR A 464 -18.87 -4.99 -3.84
CA TYR A 464 -18.68 -6.17 -4.69
C TYR A 464 -18.02 -5.81 -6.02
N GLU A 465 -18.53 -4.80 -6.73
CA GLU A 465 -17.98 -4.35 -8.01
C GLU A 465 -16.55 -3.82 -7.87
N THR A 466 -16.25 -3.10 -6.79
CA THR A 466 -14.89 -2.61 -6.51
C THR A 466 -13.90 -3.76 -6.30
N VAL A 467 -14.28 -4.76 -5.50
CA VAL A 467 -13.42 -5.94 -5.26
C VAL A 467 -13.31 -6.79 -6.52
N LEU A 468 -14.39 -6.94 -7.28
CA LEU A 468 -14.41 -7.67 -8.54
C LEU A 468 -13.44 -7.04 -9.54
N LYS A 469 -13.52 -5.71 -9.71
CA LYS A 469 -12.62 -4.96 -10.58
C LYS A 469 -11.16 -5.11 -10.14
N ARG A 470 -10.87 -5.03 -8.84
CA ARG A 470 -9.52 -5.25 -8.30
C ARG A 470 -9.04 -6.67 -8.58
N SER A 471 -9.89 -7.68 -8.38
CA SER A 471 -9.56 -9.08 -8.68
C SER A 471 -9.22 -9.27 -10.17
N SER A 472 -10.04 -8.72 -11.07
CA SER A 472 -9.76 -8.75 -12.51
C SER A 472 -8.44 -8.05 -12.87
N GLN A 473 -8.16 -6.89 -12.27
CA GLN A 473 -6.89 -6.18 -12.47
C GLN A 473 -5.69 -6.99 -11.97
N THR A 474 -5.77 -7.59 -10.77
CA THR A 474 -4.71 -8.46 -10.24
C THR A 474 -4.48 -9.70 -11.11
N SER A 475 -5.54 -10.28 -11.67
CA SER A 475 -5.42 -11.43 -12.59
C SER A 475 -4.75 -11.05 -13.91
N GLU A 476 -5.04 -9.86 -14.45
CA GLU A 476 -4.35 -9.34 -15.64
C GLU A 476 -2.87 -9.02 -15.33
N GLU A 477 -2.57 -8.44 -14.16
CA GLU A 477 -1.20 -8.16 -13.71
C GLU A 477 -0.38 -9.44 -13.48
N GLN A 478 -1.00 -10.52 -12.98
CA GLN A 478 -0.35 -11.83 -12.81
C GLN A 478 0.25 -12.34 -14.12
N ASN A 479 -0.44 -12.12 -15.26
CA ASN A 479 0.05 -12.52 -16.57
C ASN A 479 1.19 -11.64 -17.09
N LEU A 480 1.33 -10.41 -16.57
CA LEU A 480 2.34 -9.45 -17.02
C LEU A 480 3.64 -9.48 -16.18
N ASN A 481 3.57 -9.92 -14.91
CA ASN A 481 4.68 -9.89 -13.95
C ASN A 481 5.37 -11.26 -13.77
N GLN A 482 5.49 -12.04 -14.84
CA GLN A 482 6.23 -13.31 -14.83
C GLN A 482 7.75 -13.08 -14.89
N SER A 483 8.43 -13.42 -13.78
CA SER A 483 9.90 -13.50 -13.60
C SER A 483 10.71 -12.22 -13.85
N ASN A 484 11.27 -11.67 -12.76
CA ASN A 484 12.24 -10.55 -12.79
C ASN A 484 13.68 -10.98 -13.15
N ILE A 485 13.87 -12.25 -13.53
CA ILE A 485 15.19 -12.87 -13.74
C ILE A 485 15.34 -13.23 -15.22
N ARG A 486 16.41 -12.75 -15.83
CA ARG A 486 16.77 -13.08 -17.21
C ARG A 486 18.17 -13.67 -17.29
N VAL A 487 18.30 -14.82 -17.95
CA VAL A 487 19.61 -15.40 -18.25
C VAL A 487 20.27 -14.58 -19.36
N ILE A 488 21.43 -13.98 -19.07
CA ILE A 488 22.21 -13.18 -20.03
C ILE A 488 23.04 -14.10 -20.91
N SER A 489 23.72 -15.07 -20.28
CA SER A 489 24.55 -16.05 -20.95
C SER A 489 24.45 -17.41 -20.25
N PRO A 490 24.07 -18.48 -20.95
CA PRO A 490 24.19 -19.83 -20.40
C PRO A 490 25.68 -20.18 -20.24
N ALA A 491 25.98 -21.12 -19.35
CA ALA A 491 27.32 -21.65 -19.18
C ALA A 491 27.71 -22.54 -20.36
N GLU A 492 28.88 -22.28 -20.94
CA GLU A 492 29.49 -23.10 -21.99
C GLU A 492 30.65 -23.95 -21.45
N PRO A 493 30.91 -25.14 -22.03
CA PRO A 493 32.05 -25.97 -21.62
C PRO A 493 33.39 -25.24 -21.81
N PRO A 494 34.20 -25.06 -20.76
CA PRO A 494 35.46 -24.35 -20.87
C PRO A 494 36.48 -25.14 -21.69
N VAL A 495 37.16 -24.45 -22.62
CA VAL A 495 38.18 -25.04 -23.51
C VAL A 495 39.53 -25.25 -22.80
N LYS A 496 39.73 -24.64 -21.64
CA LYS A 496 40.97 -24.71 -20.85
C LYS A 496 40.65 -25.09 -19.41
N ALA A 497 41.48 -25.95 -18.81
CA ALA A 497 41.39 -26.27 -17.39
C ALA A 497 41.91 -25.13 -16.51
N ASP A 498 41.24 -24.91 -15.39
CA ASP A 498 41.63 -24.02 -14.31
C ASP A 498 42.61 -24.73 -13.38
N GLY A 499 43.82 -24.19 -13.30
CA GLY A 499 44.90 -24.72 -12.49
C GLY A 499 46.26 -24.28 -13.01
N PRO A 500 47.35 -24.52 -12.24
CA PRO A 500 48.69 -24.25 -12.72
C PRO A 500 48.94 -25.03 -13.99
N GLY A 501 49.09 -24.33 -15.12
CA GLY A 501 49.25 -24.97 -16.42
C GLY A 501 50.39 -25.98 -16.40
N LYS A 502 50.28 -27.06 -17.19
CA LYS A 502 51.33 -28.11 -17.28
C LYS A 502 52.74 -27.53 -17.47
N LYS A 503 52.84 -26.39 -18.17
CA LYS A 503 54.08 -25.61 -18.36
C LYS A 503 54.61 -24.98 -17.06
N ILE A 504 53.73 -24.42 -16.21
CA ILE A 504 54.09 -23.82 -14.92
C ILE A 504 54.59 -24.90 -13.96
N LEU A 505 53.91 -26.04 -13.88
CA LEU A 505 54.35 -27.18 -13.06
C LEU A 505 55.70 -27.75 -13.53
N LEU A 506 55.92 -27.82 -14.85
CA LEU A 506 57.21 -28.24 -15.41
C LEU A 506 58.32 -27.24 -15.08
N ILE A 507 58.07 -25.94 -15.22
CA ILE A 507 59.04 -24.89 -14.85
C ILE A 507 59.32 -24.93 -13.34
N ALA A 508 58.30 -25.09 -12.50
CA ALA A 508 58.45 -25.23 -11.06
C ALA A 508 59.27 -26.48 -10.69
N GLY A 509 59.05 -27.59 -11.38
CA GLY A 509 59.85 -28.81 -11.25
C GLY A 509 61.32 -28.63 -11.65
N ILE A 510 61.59 -27.91 -12.74
CA ILE A 510 62.97 -27.55 -13.15
C ILE A 510 63.64 -26.66 -12.09
N ILE A 511 62.96 -25.60 -11.64
CA ILE A 511 63.50 -24.68 -10.63
C ILE A 511 63.77 -25.43 -9.32
N GLY A 512 62.82 -26.25 -8.86
CA GLY A 512 62.98 -27.08 -7.68
C GLY A 512 64.14 -28.08 -7.82
N GLY A 513 64.27 -28.73 -8.97
CA GLY A 513 65.38 -29.63 -9.28
C GLY A 513 66.75 -28.94 -9.33
N LEU A 514 66.82 -27.72 -9.88
CA LEU A 514 68.03 -26.91 -9.88
C LEU A 514 68.45 -26.48 -8.47
N LEU A 515 67.49 -26.04 -7.64
CA LEU A 515 67.75 -25.68 -6.25
C LEU A 515 68.22 -26.88 -5.43
N ALA A 516 67.54 -28.03 -5.56
CA ALA A 516 67.97 -29.27 -4.91
C ALA A 516 69.35 -29.73 -5.40
N GLY A 517 69.61 -29.66 -6.71
CA GLY A 517 70.91 -29.98 -7.32
C GLY A 517 72.03 -29.07 -6.82
N PHE A 518 71.75 -27.79 -6.62
CA PHE A 518 72.71 -26.83 -6.06
C PHE A 518 73.06 -27.15 -4.61
N VAL A 519 72.06 -27.45 -3.76
CA VAL A 519 72.27 -27.82 -2.35
C VAL A 519 73.08 -29.11 -2.22
N VAL A 520 72.73 -30.15 -2.98
CA VAL A 520 73.46 -31.43 -2.98
C VAL A 520 74.88 -31.24 -3.55
N GLY A 521 75.02 -30.46 -4.62
CA GLY A 521 76.31 -30.16 -5.24
C GLY A 521 77.25 -29.38 -4.31
N ALA A 522 76.73 -28.38 -3.59
CA ALA A 522 77.48 -27.62 -2.60
C ALA A 522 77.89 -28.49 -1.40
N GLY A 523 76.98 -29.32 -0.88
CA GLY A 523 77.29 -30.26 0.21
C GLY A 523 78.39 -31.25 -0.17
N PHE A 524 78.36 -31.79 -1.39
CA PHE A 524 79.40 -32.69 -1.88
C PHE A 524 80.73 -31.96 -2.13
N ALA A 525 80.70 -30.72 -2.62
CA ALA A 525 81.90 -29.90 -2.80
C ALA A 525 82.60 -29.61 -1.48
N ILE A 526 81.84 -29.32 -0.41
CA ILE A 526 82.36 -29.12 0.94
C ILE A 526 83.00 -30.42 1.47
N LEU A 527 82.36 -31.57 1.28
CA LEU A 527 82.93 -32.88 1.65
C LEU A 527 84.21 -33.20 0.87
N ALA A 528 84.24 -32.93 -0.43
CA ALA A 528 85.41 -33.18 -1.26
C ALA A 528 86.59 -32.24 -0.90
N ALA A 529 86.31 -30.98 -0.58
CA ALA A 529 87.30 -30.03 -0.09
C ALA A 529 87.88 -30.43 1.28
N LEU A 530 87.07 -31.06 2.13
CA LEU A 530 87.52 -31.65 3.40
C LEU A 530 88.48 -32.84 3.19
N PHE A 531 88.21 -33.69 2.20
CA PHE A 531 89.07 -34.84 1.86
C PHE A 531 90.38 -34.47 1.13
N SER A 532 90.41 -33.35 0.40
CA SER A 532 91.61 -32.84 -0.27
C SER A 532 92.48 -31.93 0.62
N HIS A 533 92.06 -31.68 1.87
CA HIS A 533 92.81 -30.86 2.81
C HIS A 533 94.09 -31.60 3.28
N PRO A 534 95.27 -30.97 3.24
CA PRO A 534 96.57 -31.62 3.50
C PRO A 534 96.73 -32.24 4.90
N VAL A 535 95.85 -31.89 5.84
CA VAL A 535 95.85 -32.37 7.24
C VAL A 535 95.21 -33.77 7.38
N VAL A 536 94.34 -34.20 6.46
CA VAL A 536 93.71 -35.53 6.51
C VAL A 536 94.58 -36.60 5.85
N ARG A 537 95.36 -36.21 4.83
CA ARG A 537 96.26 -37.13 4.10
C ARG A 537 97.40 -37.67 4.97
N SER A 538 97.80 -36.95 6.03
CA SER A 538 98.88 -37.36 6.94
C SER A 538 98.46 -38.42 7.97
N TYR A 539 97.16 -38.67 8.17
CA TYR A 539 96.67 -39.73 9.06
C TYR A 539 96.69 -41.13 8.43
N PHE A 540 96.72 -41.23 7.10
CA PHE A 540 96.67 -42.51 6.37
C PHE A 540 98.03 -42.98 5.82
N SER A 541 99.13 -42.25 6.08
CA SER A 541 100.48 -42.63 5.65
C SER A 541 101.46 -42.69 6.82
N ARG A 542 101.32 -43.69 7.68
CA ARG A 542 102.44 -44.21 8.49
C ARG A 542 102.49 -45.74 8.37
N SER A 543 103.42 -46.21 7.55
CA SER A 543 103.90 -47.60 7.58
C SER A 543 104.79 -47.80 8.82
N PRO A 544 104.74 -48.95 9.51
CA PRO A 544 105.66 -49.24 10.60
C PRO A 544 106.98 -49.77 10.03
N ALA A 545 108.09 -49.16 10.48
CA ALA A 545 109.42 -49.75 10.38
C ALA A 545 110.04 -49.75 11.77
N THR A 546 110.42 -50.93 12.28
CA THR A 546 111.53 -51.06 13.23
C THR A 546 112.11 -52.48 13.18
N THR A 547 113.40 -52.54 12.85
CA THR A 547 114.35 -53.62 13.04
C THR A 547 114.77 -53.72 14.52
N ALA A 548 114.81 -54.95 15.06
CA ALA A 548 115.92 -55.52 15.85
C ALA A 548 115.55 -56.97 16.20
#